data_AF-A0A350LYU7-F1
#
_entry.id   AF-A0A350LYU7-F1
#
_cell.length_a   1.000
_cell.length_b   1.000
_cell.length_c   1.000
_cell.angle_alpha   90.00
_cell.angle_beta   90.00
_cell.angle_gamma   90.00
#
_symmetry.space_group_name_H-M   'P 1'
#
loop_
_entity.id
_entity.type
_entity.pdbx_description
1 polymer ?
#
loop_
_entity_poly.entity_id
_entity_poly.type
_entity_poly.pdbx_seq_one_letter_code
_entity_poly.pdbx_strand_id
1 'polypeptide(L)'
;MPYRSVKELPEGVKALPVEGQELWMKAFNSAFENWDKDKTDFSQESYAFAVAWAAIKKKYRQKPDGSWVLIKEDTKEWEEDILKIDNEKRLVYGIVYTPNKVDVDGDFADADTILEAAHNFLLNHRALKSMHTEAISKEDAGIAESYIVPEDISIGGNKVKKGTWILVIKIFNDALWEAIKKGKYKGYSFGGRALREEM
;
A
#
# COMPACT_ATOMS: atom_id res chain seq x y z
N MET A 1 14.70 32.55 -0.96
CA MET A 1 13.92 33.51 -1.79
C MET A 1 12.88 32.74 -2.59
N PRO A 2 11.70 33.32 -2.89
CA PRO A 2 10.75 32.72 -3.82
C PRO A 2 11.28 32.79 -5.27
N TYR A 3 10.98 31.76 -6.07
CA TYR A 3 11.39 31.66 -7.47
C TYR A 3 10.34 32.27 -8.39
N ARG A 4 10.75 33.01 -9.42
CA ARG A 4 9.82 33.69 -10.35
C ARG A 4 9.58 32.90 -11.63
N SER A 5 10.50 31.98 -11.94
CA SER A 5 10.46 31.18 -13.16
C SER A 5 11.11 29.82 -12.95
N VAL A 6 10.65 28.81 -13.69
CA VAL A 6 11.25 27.47 -13.70
C VAL A 6 12.74 27.47 -14.11
N LYS A 7 13.20 28.51 -14.82
CA LYS A 7 14.60 28.68 -15.21
C LYS A 7 15.55 28.99 -14.04
N GLU A 8 15.01 29.56 -12.95
CA GLU A 8 15.76 29.96 -11.76
C GLU A 8 15.88 28.82 -10.73
N LEU A 9 15.24 27.68 -11.01
CA LEU A 9 15.20 26.54 -10.09
C LEU A 9 16.57 25.88 -9.94
N PRO A 10 16.84 25.23 -8.79
CA PRO A 10 18.06 24.45 -8.61
C PRO A 10 18.18 23.32 -9.63
N GLU A 11 19.42 22.92 -9.97
CA GLU A 11 19.70 21.87 -10.97
C GLU A 11 18.96 20.55 -10.69
N GLY A 12 18.89 20.13 -9.42
CA GLY A 12 18.14 18.92 -9.04
C GLY A 12 16.64 19.00 -9.32
N VAL A 13 16.06 20.21 -9.34
CA VAL A 13 14.64 20.43 -9.67
C VAL A 13 14.45 20.53 -11.18
N LYS A 14 15.42 21.07 -11.93
CA LYS A 14 15.39 21.13 -13.41
C LYS A 14 15.38 19.74 -14.07
N ALA A 15 15.79 18.70 -13.35
CA ALA A 15 15.67 17.30 -13.80
C ALA A 15 14.22 16.80 -13.87
N LEU A 16 13.25 17.50 -13.27
CA LEU A 16 11.83 17.17 -13.36
C LEU A 16 11.25 17.56 -14.72
N PRO A 17 10.17 16.91 -15.18
CA PRO A 17 9.33 17.42 -16.25
C PRO A 17 8.82 18.85 -15.95
N VAL A 18 8.50 19.62 -16.98
CA VAL A 18 8.10 21.04 -16.84
C VAL A 18 6.94 21.22 -15.88
N GLU A 19 5.90 20.37 -15.94
CA GLU A 19 4.78 20.47 -14.99
C GLU A 19 5.19 20.15 -13.55
N GLY A 20 6.20 19.29 -13.36
CA GLY A 20 6.80 19.01 -12.06
C GLY A 20 7.57 20.22 -11.53
N GLN A 21 8.36 20.88 -12.37
CA GLN A 21 9.08 22.11 -12.02
C GLN A 21 8.10 23.21 -11.54
N GLU A 22 7.00 23.40 -12.26
CA GLU A 22 5.97 24.37 -11.88
C GLU A 22 5.29 24.01 -10.55
N LEU A 23 4.99 22.73 -10.32
CA LEU A 23 4.41 22.25 -9.07
C LEU A 23 5.36 22.49 -7.89
N TRP A 24 6.63 22.12 -8.07
CA TRP A 24 7.67 22.33 -7.05
C TRP A 24 7.80 23.83 -6.74
N MET A 25 7.87 24.68 -7.75
CA MET A 25 7.98 26.14 -7.59
C MET A 25 6.79 26.74 -6.84
N LYS A 26 5.56 26.37 -7.21
CA LYS A 26 4.34 26.83 -6.52
C LYS A 26 4.31 26.40 -5.06
N ALA A 27 4.64 25.13 -4.79
CA ALA A 27 4.69 24.59 -3.44
C ALA A 27 5.78 25.27 -2.60
N PHE A 28 6.97 25.48 -3.18
CA PHE A 28 8.06 26.19 -2.52
C PHE A 28 7.66 27.62 -2.16
N ASN A 29 7.19 28.40 -3.14
CA ASN A 29 6.85 29.82 -2.93
C ASN A 29 5.75 29.97 -1.88
N SER A 30 4.73 29.12 -1.94
CA SER A 30 3.65 29.12 -0.96
C SER A 30 4.16 28.76 0.44
N ALA A 31 5.01 27.74 0.57
CA ALA A 31 5.59 27.37 1.86
C ALA A 31 6.57 28.42 2.41
N PHE A 32 7.29 29.11 1.52
CA PHE A 32 8.22 30.18 1.89
C PHE A 32 7.44 31.39 2.42
N GLU A 33 6.36 31.79 1.75
CA GLU A 33 5.50 32.91 2.15
C GLU A 33 4.76 32.65 3.48
N ASN A 34 4.29 31.42 3.69
CA ASN A 34 3.51 31.04 4.87
C ASN A 34 4.36 30.41 5.99
N TRP A 35 5.69 30.60 5.94
CA TRP A 35 6.57 30.05 6.96
C TRP A 35 6.37 30.73 8.31
N ASP A 36 6.30 29.90 9.35
CA ASP A 36 6.10 30.33 10.73
C ASP A 36 7.23 29.77 11.60
N LYS A 37 8.09 30.68 12.06
CA LYS A 37 9.27 30.35 12.88
C LYS A 37 8.91 29.65 14.20
N ASP A 38 7.69 29.88 14.71
CA ASP A 38 7.27 29.34 16.01
C ASP A 38 6.77 27.89 15.87
N LYS A 39 6.63 27.39 14.64
CA LYS A 39 6.15 26.02 14.34
C LYS A 39 7.25 25.05 13.90
N THR A 40 8.47 25.53 13.69
CA THR A 40 9.55 24.70 13.13
C THR A 40 10.94 25.29 13.42
N ASP A 41 11.88 24.43 13.79
CA ASP A 41 13.31 24.79 13.95
C ASP A 41 14.04 24.94 12.60
N PHE A 42 13.44 24.45 11.50
CA PHE A 42 14.00 24.64 10.16
C PHE A 42 13.95 26.12 9.74
N SER A 43 15.01 26.57 9.07
CA SER A 43 14.99 27.85 8.36
C SER A 43 13.85 27.89 7.34
N GLN A 44 13.35 29.09 7.05
CA GLN A 44 12.31 29.35 6.06
C GLN A 44 12.55 28.63 4.72
N GLU A 45 13.80 28.68 4.25
CA GLU A 45 14.21 28.04 3.01
C GLU A 45 14.20 26.51 3.12
N SER A 46 14.82 25.93 4.16
CA SER A 46 14.85 24.47 4.36
C SER A 46 13.44 23.89 4.51
N TYR A 47 12.54 24.60 5.19
CA TYR A 47 11.13 24.24 5.29
C TYR A 47 10.45 24.23 3.92
N ALA A 48 10.60 25.31 3.14
CA ALA A 48 10.01 25.42 1.81
C ALA A 48 10.54 24.34 0.85
N PHE A 49 11.83 24.02 0.91
CA PHE A 49 12.44 22.90 0.17
C PHE A 49 11.79 21.57 0.53
N ALA A 50 11.63 21.27 1.82
CA ALA A 50 11.03 20.03 2.28
C ALA A 50 9.57 19.89 1.80
N VAL A 51 8.77 20.96 1.91
CA VAL A 51 7.38 20.98 1.45
C VAL A 51 7.28 20.78 -0.06
N ALA A 52 8.12 21.49 -0.83
CA ALA A 52 8.12 21.40 -2.29
C ALA A 52 8.50 19.99 -2.77
N TRP A 53 9.53 19.38 -2.17
CA TRP A 53 9.90 17.99 -2.49
C TRP A 53 8.84 16.97 -2.04
N ALA A 54 8.15 17.21 -0.92
CA ALA A 54 7.02 16.38 -0.52
C ALA A 54 5.86 16.44 -1.53
N ALA A 55 5.57 17.62 -2.09
CA ALA A 55 4.57 17.78 -3.15
C ALA A 55 4.95 17.01 -4.42
N ILE A 56 6.23 17.03 -4.81
CA ILE A 56 6.72 16.25 -5.96
C ILE A 56 6.59 14.75 -5.69
N LYS A 57 7.07 14.25 -4.54
CA LYS A 57 7.04 12.83 -4.21
C LYS A 57 5.63 12.23 -4.14
N LYS A 58 4.59 13.05 -3.98
CA LYS A 58 3.18 12.62 -4.07
C LYS A 58 2.71 12.35 -5.50
N LYS A 59 3.30 13.00 -6.50
CA LYS A 59 2.88 12.92 -7.92
C LYS A 59 3.92 12.33 -8.85
N TYR A 60 5.18 12.25 -8.43
CA TYR A 60 6.29 11.81 -9.25
C TYR A 60 7.16 10.82 -8.48
N ARG A 61 7.74 9.87 -9.21
CA ARG A 61 8.73 8.93 -8.72
C ARG A 61 9.99 9.02 -9.58
N GLN A 62 11.16 9.02 -8.93
CA GLN A 62 12.44 8.90 -9.62
C GLN A 62 12.74 7.42 -9.90
N LYS A 63 13.17 7.13 -11.13
CA LYS A 63 13.65 5.81 -11.56
C LYS A 63 15.13 5.64 -11.20
N PRO A 64 15.65 4.38 -11.19
CA PRO A 64 17.07 4.12 -10.96
C PRO A 64 18.02 4.81 -11.96
N ASP A 65 17.53 5.11 -13.17
CA ASP A 65 18.27 5.85 -14.22
C ASP A 65 18.31 7.37 -13.98
N GLY A 66 17.71 7.86 -12.88
CA GLY A 66 17.64 9.27 -12.51
C GLY A 66 16.47 10.04 -13.12
N SER A 67 15.71 9.45 -14.05
CA SER A 67 14.55 10.09 -14.68
C SER A 67 13.33 10.14 -13.75
N TRP A 68 12.50 11.16 -13.90
CA TRP A 68 11.26 11.32 -13.11
C TRP A 68 10.03 11.00 -13.97
N VAL A 69 9.14 10.18 -13.43
CA VAL A 69 7.87 9.85 -14.07
C VAL A 69 6.69 10.24 -13.18
N LEU A 70 5.60 10.68 -13.80
CA LEU A 70 4.32 10.86 -13.12
C LEU A 70 3.86 9.52 -12.56
N ILE A 71 3.49 9.51 -11.28
CA ILE A 71 2.73 8.44 -10.67
C ILE A 71 1.33 8.55 -11.28
N LYS A 72 1.10 7.87 -12.40
CA LYS A 72 -0.26 7.60 -12.87
C LYS A 72 -0.88 6.62 -11.87
N GLU A 73 -2.12 6.84 -11.45
CA GLU A 73 -2.87 5.90 -10.60
C GLU A 73 -2.80 4.46 -11.15
N ASP A 74 -2.64 4.31 -12.47
CA ASP A 74 -2.50 3.04 -13.17
C ASP A 74 -1.11 2.36 -13.14
N THR A 75 -0.08 2.96 -12.52
CA THR A 75 1.28 2.40 -12.47
C THR A 75 1.63 1.70 -11.15
N LYS A 76 0.64 1.46 -10.29
CA LYS A 76 0.80 0.54 -9.15
C LYS A 76 0.85 -0.88 -9.72
N GLU A 77 2.02 -1.28 -10.21
CA GLU A 77 2.12 -2.48 -11.04
C GLU A 77 1.95 -3.80 -10.27
N TRP A 78 1.95 -3.84 -8.94
CA TRP A 78 1.65 -5.08 -8.22
C TRP A 78 0.91 -4.85 -6.91
N GLU A 79 -0.04 -5.76 -6.66
CA GLU A 79 -0.87 -5.92 -5.48
C GLU A 79 -0.07 -5.77 -4.17
N GLU A 80 -0.51 -4.87 -3.29
CA GLU A 80 -0.11 -4.94 -1.88
C GLU A 80 -0.94 -6.02 -1.20
N ASP A 81 -0.30 -6.87 -0.39
CA ASP A 81 -1.01 -7.94 0.32
C ASP A 81 -2.05 -7.38 1.31
N ILE A 82 -1.86 -6.14 1.79
CA ILE A 82 -2.89 -5.35 2.48
C ILE A 82 -3.46 -4.33 1.49
N LEU A 83 -4.72 -4.51 1.12
CA LEU A 83 -5.40 -3.72 0.09
C LEU A 83 -6.02 -2.42 0.63
N LYS A 84 -6.58 -2.48 1.83
CA LYS A 84 -7.32 -1.36 2.43
C LYS A 84 -7.34 -1.52 3.95
N ILE A 85 -7.17 -0.39 4.64
CA ILE A 85 -7.40 -0.28 6.08
C ILE A 85 -8.54 0.72 6.30
N ASP A 86 -9.69 0.24 6.77
CA ASP A 86 -10.82 1.08 7.16
C ASP A 86 -10.66 1.46 8.63
N ASN A 87 -10.17 2.68 8.87
CA ASN A 87 -9.82 3.11 10.22
C ASN A 87 -11.02 3.25 11.16
N GLU A 88 -12.17 3.67 10.64
CA GLU A 88 -13.38 3.88 11.43
C GLU A 88 -13.98 2.54 11.87
N LYS A 89 -13.98 1.55 10.98
CA LYS A 89 -14.55 0.22 11.26
C LYS A 89 -13.55 -0.77 11.82
N ARG A 90 -12.26 -0.40 11.85
CA ARG A 90 -11.11 -1.26 12.18
C ARG A 90 -11.09 -2.54 11.35
N LEU A 91 -11.30 -2.40 10.04
CA LEU A 91 -11.25 -3.50 9.09
C LEU A 91 -9.95 -3.46 8.30
N VAL A 92 -9.33 -4.62 8.13
CA VAL A 92 -8.14 -4.81 7.31
C VAL A 92 -8.49 -5.77 6.20
N TYR A 93 -8.38 -5.30 4.96
CA TYR A 93 -8.62 -6.07 3.75
C TYR A 93 -7.28 -6.50 3.20
N GLY A 94 -7.14 -7.76 2.83
CA GLY A 94 -5.95 -8.20 2.16
C GLY A 94 -6.11 -9.45 1.34
N ILE A 95 -5.10 -9.68 0.51
CA ILE A 95 -5.00 -10.82 -0.38
C ILE A 95 -4.40 -11.98 0.40
N VAL A 96 -5.06 -13.13 0.31
CA VAL A 96 -4.52 -14.40 0.79
C VAL A 96 -3.77 -15.11 -0.32
N TYR A 97 -4.35 -15.15 -1.53
CA TYR A 97 -3.72 -15.77 -2.69
C TYR A 97 -4.30 -15.22 -4.00
N THR A 98 -3.45 -15.05 -5.02
CA THR A 98 -3.82 -14.58 -6.36
C THR A 98 -3.60 -15.71 -7.39
N PRO A 99 -4.57 -16.00 -8.29
CA PRO A 99 -4.43 -17.05 -9.29
C PRO A 99 -3.21 -16.87 -10.19
N ASN A 100 -2.50 -17.98 -10.44
CA ASN A 100 -1.34 -18.07 -11.34
C ASN A 100 -0.20 -17.10 -11.00
N LYS A 101 -0.17 -16.57 -9.76
CA LYS A 101 0.92 -15.75 -9.25
C LYS A 101 1.87 -16.67 -8.51
N VAL A 102 3.12 -16.70 -8.94
CA VAL A 102 4.19 -17.43 -8.26
C VAL A 102 4.43 -16.78 -6.90
N ASP A 103 4.33 -17.57 -5.84
CA ASP A 103 4.59 -17.15 -4.47
C ASP A 103 6.09 -17.19 -4.14
N VAL A 104 6.42 -16.92 -2.86
CA VAL A 104 7.81 -16.84 -2.38
C VAL A 104 8.55 -18.18 -2.41
N ASP A 105 7.82 -19.30 -2.43
CA ASP A 105 8.35 -20.66 -2.47
C ASP A 105 8.46 -21.18 -3.91
N GLY A 106 8.05 -20.37 -4.89
CA GLY A 106 8.09 -20.71 -6.31
C GLY A 106 6.88 -21.52 -6.79
N ASP A 107 5.85 -21.64 -5.95
CA ASP A 107 4.62 -22.36 -6.27
C ASP A 107 3.52 -21.39 -6.73
N PHE A 108 2.50 -21.89 -7.41
CA PHE A 108 1.31 -21.13 -7.78
C PHE A 108 0.08 -22.04 -7.73
N ALA A 109 -1.09 -21.45 -7.65
CA ALA A 109 -2.37 -22.15 -7.71
C ALA A 109 -3.30 -21.49 -8.73
N ASP A 110 -4.16 -22.29 -9.37
CA ASP A 110 -5.23 -21.77 -10.21
C ASP A 110 -6.42 -21.27 -9.38
N ALA A 111 -7.39 -20.65 -10.06
CA ALA A 111 -8.54 -20.05 -9.40
C ALA A 111 -9.45 -21.08 -8.70
N ASP A 112 -9.56 -22.29 -9.24
CA ASP A 112 -10.43 -23.35 -8.69
C ASP A 112 -9.82 -23.95 -7.42
N THR A 113 -8.50 -24.15 -7.41
CA THR A 113 -7.73 -24.58 -6.23
C THR A 113 -7.83 -23.54 -5.11
N ILE A 114 -7.71 -22.25 -5.45
CA ILE A 114 -7.84 -21.15 -4.50
C ILE A 114 -9.28 -21.08 -3.94
N LEU A 115 -10.29 -21.28 -4.78
CA LEU A 115 -11.70 -21.34 -4.37
C LEU A 115 -11.94 -22.45 -3.35
N GLU A 116 -11.45 -23.67 -3.63
CA GLU A 116 -11.57 -24.80 -2.72
C GLU A 116 -10.87 -24.51 -1.38
N ALA A 117 -9.65 -23.97 -1.42
CA ALA A 117 -8.91 -23.59 -0.22
C ALA A 117 -9.65 -22.53 0.61
N ALA A 118 -10.19 -21.49 -0.03
CA ALA A 118 -10.95 -20.43 0.62
C ALA A 118 -12.23 -20.97 1.30
N HIS A 119 -12.96 -21.84 0.61
CA HIS A 119 -14.16 -22.50 1.15
C HIS A 119 -13.81 -23.42 2.32
N ASN A 120 -12.78 -24.26 2.17
CA ASN A 120 -12.34 -25.16 3.22
C ASN A 120 -11.86 -24.39 4.47
N PHE A 121 -11.14 -23.28 4.28
CA PHE A 121 -10.74 -22.41 5.39
C PHE A 121 -11.95 -21.91 6.17
N LEU A 122 -12.98 -21.39 5.49
CA LEU A 122 -14.20 -20.93 6.13
C LEU A 122 -15.03 -22.05 6.76
N LEU A 123 -15.08 -23.24 6.17
CA LEU A 123 -15.87 -24.33 6.73
C LEU A 123 -15.17 -24.91 7.97
N ASN A 124 -13.87 -25.17 7.88
CA ASN A 124 -13.17 -26.09 8.78
C ASN A 124 -12.07 -25.46 9.65
N HIS A 125 -11.52 -24.30 9.29
CA HIS A 125 -10.36 -23.73 9.99
C HIS A 125 -10.67 -22.43 10.74
N ARG A 126 -11.08 -21.37 10.03
CA ARG A 126 -11.46 -20.04 10.58
C ARG A 126 -10.53 -19.49 11.67
N ALA A 127 -9.26 -19.88 11.66
CA ALA A 127 -8.29 -19.54 12.69
C ALA A 127 -7.34 -18.45 12.18
N LEU A 128 -7.21 -17.39 12.95
CA LEU A 128 -6.24 -16.32 12.70
C LEU A 128 -4.97 -16.60 13.50
N LYS A 129 -3.82 -16.38 12.88
CA LYS A 129 -2.52 -16.49 13.54
C LYS A 129 -1.65 -15.29 13.21
N SER A 130 -0.87 -14.85 14.20
CA SER A 130 0.23 -13.93 14.00
C SER A 130 1.48 -14.70 13.61
N MET A 131 2.10 -14.34 12.48
CA MET A 131 3.39 -14.87 12.03
C MET A 131 3.48 -16.41 11.98
N HIS A 132 2.37 -17.09 11.67
CA HIS A 132 2.22 -18.56 11.68
C HIS A 132 2.47 -19.27 13.02
N THR A 133 2.73 -18.54 14.10
CA THR A 133 3.09 -19.11 15.40
C THR A 133 1.97 -18.97 16.41
N GLU A 134 1.54 -17.74 16.67
CA GLU A 134 0.63 -17.42 17.78
C GLU A 134 -0.80 -17.34 17.28
N ALA A 135 -1.72 -18.08 17.91
CA ALA A 135 -3.14 -17.93 17.63
C ALA A 135 -3.62 -16.55 18.08
N ILE A 136 -4.39 -15.88 17.22
CA ILE A 136 -5.10 -14.65 17.58
C ILE A 136 -6.45 -15.05 18.15
N SER A 137 -6.74 -14.59 19.37
CA SER A 137 -7.99 -14.89 20.06
C SER A 137 -9.19 -14.23 19.36
N LYS A 138 -10.40 -14.77 19.56
CA LYS A 138 -11.62 -14.18 18.98
C LYS A 138 -11.96 -12.84 19.62
N GLU A 139 -11.45 -12.61 20.82
CA GLU A 139 -11.55 -11.37 21.57
C GLU A 139 -10.63 -10.29 20.98
N ASP A 140 -9.54 -10.68 20.31
CA ASP A 140 -8.59 -9.74 19.70
C ASP A 140 -8.94 -9.39 18.26
N ALA A 141 -9.37 -10.38 17.47
CA ALA A 141 -9.78 -10.18 16.08
C ALA A 141 -10.76 -11.26 15.60
N GLY A 142 -11.57 -10.91 14.59
CA GLY A 142 -12.49 -11.84 13.94
C GLY A 142 -12.48 -11.71 12.43
N ILE A 143 -12.88 -12.77 11.73
CA ILE A 143 -13.09 -12.73 10.27
C ILE A 143 -14.42 -12.02 10.02
N ALA A 144 -14.38 -10.90 9.31
CA ALA A 144 -15.57 -10.15 8.89
C ALA A 144 -16.06 -10.64 7.53
N GLU A 145 -15.16 -10.89 6.59
CA GLU A 145 -15.46 -11.36 5.24
C GLU A 145 -14.36 -12.31 4.75
N SER A 146 -14.72 -13.27 3.91
CA SER A 146 -13.78 -14.12 3.17
C SER A 146 -14.45 -14.54 1.88
N TYR A 147 -13.90 -14.15 0.73
CA TYR A 147 -14.55 -14.38 -0.56
C TYR A 147 -13.55 -14.46 -1.71
N ILE A 148 -14.02 -15.05 -2.82
CA ILE A 148 -13.33 -15.02 -4.10
C ILE A 148 -13.85 -13.84 -4.91
N VAL A 149 -12.91 -13.09 -5.48
CA VAL A 149 -13.20 -11.92 -6.31
C VAL A 149 -13.90 -12.36 -7.62
N PRO A 150 -15.13 -11.91 -7.90
CA PRO A 150 -15.94 -12.46 -9.00
C PRO A 150 -15.52 -11.95 -10.38
N GLU A 151 -14.92 -10.77 -10.46
CA GLU A 151 -14.41 -10.10 -11.66
C GLU A 151 -13.25 -9.18 -11.28
N ASP A 152 -12.49 -8.69 -12.24
CA ASP A 152 -11.40 -7.74 -11.96
C ASP A 152 -11.97 -6.45 -11.34
N ILE A 153 -11.54 -6.11 -10.12
CA ILE A 153 -12.05 -4.96 -9.36
C ILE A 153 -10.92 -4.10 -8.79
N SER A 154 -11.28 -2.96 -8.19
CA SER A 154 -10.36 -2.14 -7.40
C SER A 154 -10.83 -2.06 -5.95
N ILE A 155 -9.95 -2.40 -5.02
CA ILE A 155 -10.18 -2.32 -3.57
C ILE A 155 -9.14 -1.37 -2.97
N GLY A 156 -9.60 -0.27 -2.36
CA GLY A 156 -8.69 0.71 -1.75
C GLY A 156 -7.73 1.37 -2.73
N GLY A 157 -8.08 1.40 -4.03
CA GLY A 157 -7.22 1.91 -5.10
C GLY A 157 -6.24 0.87 -5.67
N ASN A 158 -6.24 -0.37 -5.16
CA ASN A 158 -5.43 -1.47 -5.69
C ASN A 158 -6.27 -2.32 -6.64
N LYS A 159 -5.75 -2.61 -7.84
CA LYS A 159 -6.36 -3.54 -8.79
C LYS A 159 -6.21 -4.97 -8.27
N VAL A 160 -7.30 -5.74 -8.29
CA VAL A 160 -7.37 -7.12 -7.82
C VAL A 160 -7.99 -7.96 -8.91
N LYS A 161 -7.35 -9.07 -9.27
CA LYS A 161 -7.83 -9.96 -10.33
C LYS A 161 -9.01 -10.82 -9.88
N LYS A 162 -9.86 -11.18 -10.83
CA LYS A 162 -10.83 -12.27 -10.70
C LYS A 162 -10.15 -13.54 -10.17
N GLY A 163 -10.82 -14.22 -9.26
CA GLY A 163 -10.32 -15.46 -8.65
C GLY A 163 -9.40 -15.25 -7.45
N THR A 164 -8.97 -14.01 -7.16
CA THR A 164 -8.17 -13.71 -5.97
C THR A 164 -9.00 -13.93 -4.70
N TRP A 165 -8.40 -14.59 -3.71
CA TRP A 165 -8.99 -14.79 -2.40
C TRP A 165 -8.69 -13.58 -1.50
N ILE A 166 -9.76 -12.90 -1.08
CA ILE A 166 -9.71 -11.80 -0.12
C ILE A 166 -10.17 -12.28 1.25
N LEU A 167 -9.43 -11.88 2.27
CA LEU A 167 -9.81 -11.99 3.68
C LEU A 167 -9.92 -10.59 4.27
N VAL A 168 -11.02 -10.35 4.99
CA VAL A 168 -11.24 -9.12 5.75
C VAL A 168 -11.35 -9.48 7.22
N ILE A 169 -10.47 -8.93 8.04
CA ILE A 169 -10.52 -9.12 9.50
C ILE A 169 -10.93 -7.83 10.19
N LYS A 170 -11.71 -7.98 11.26
CA LYS A 170 -12.06 -6.91 12.19
C LYS A 170 -11.16 -7.03 13.41
N ILE A 171 -10.55 -5.91 13.80
CA ILE A 171 -9.65 -5.84 14.96
C ILE A 171 -10.38 -5.20 16.14
N PHE A 172 -10.44 -5.95 17.25
CA PHE A 172 -11.06 -5.49 18.50
C PHE A 172 -10.01 -4.97 19.48
N ASN A 173 -8.85 -5.61 19.53
CA ASN A 173 -7.74 -5.26 20.43
C ASN A 173 -7.00 -3.98 19.97
N ASP A 174 -6.87 -3.00 20.87
CA ASP A 174 -6.23 -1.72 20.59
C ASP A 174 -4.72 -1.85 20.28
N ALA A 175 -4.00 -2.70 21.02
CA ALA A 175 -2.56 -2.88 20.81
C ALA A 175 -2.27 -3.52 19.44
N LEU A 176 -3.07 -4.53 19.06
CA LEU A 176 -3.00 -5.14 17.73
C LEU A 176 -3.34 -4.12 16.63
N TRP A 177 -4.36 -3.29 16.87
CA TRP A 177 -4.76 -2.23 15.95
C TRP A 177 -3.65 -1.19 15.73
N GLU A 178 -3.01 -0.71 16.80
CA GLU A 178 -1.86 0.20 16.70
C GLU A 178 -0.68 -0.43 15.96
N ALA A 179 -0.41 -1.72 16.18
CA ALA A 179 0.65 -2.43 15.47
C ALA A 179 0.38 -2.52 13.96
N ILE A 180 -0.87 -2.73 13.56
CA ILE A 180 -1.29 -2.73 12.15
C ILE A 180 -1.11 -1.34 11.53
N LYS A 181 -1.59 -0.28 12.19
CA LYS A 181 -1.43 1.11 11.70
C LYS A 181 0.03 1.53 11.55
N LYS A 182 0.92 0.97 12.36
CA LYS A 182 2.38 1.18 12.29
C LYS A 182 3.06 0.34 11.19
N GLY A 183 2.32 -0.46 10.43
CA GLY A 183 2.85 -1.27 9.34
C GLY A 183 3.67 -2.48 9.79
N LYS A 184 3.44 -2.97 11.03
CA LYS A 184 4.12 -4.18 11.54
C LYS A 184 3.76 -5.42 10.68
N TYR A 185 2.53 -5.45 10.17
CA TYR A 185 2.03 -6.52 9.30
C TYR A 185 1.93 -6.00 7.87
N LYS A 186 2.49 -6.77 6.94
CA LYS A 186 2.60 -6.37 5.52
C LYS A 186 1.65 -7.15 4.59
N GLY A 187 1.05 -8.23 5.09
CA GLY A 187 0.21 -9.10 4.28
C GLY A 187 -0.40 -10.24 5.08
N TYR A 188 -1.28 -10.98 4.43
CA TYR A 188 -1.75 -12.28 4.90
C TYR A 188 -0.86 -13.38 4.37
N SER A 189 -0.86 -14.51 5.06
CA SER A 189 -0.28 -15.75 4.58
C SER A 189 -1.13 -16.90 5.07
N PHE A 190 -1.35 -17.87 4.19
CA PHE A 190 -2.17 -19.05 4.48
C PHE A 190 -1.28 -20.30 4.53
N GLY A 191 -1.36 -21.02 5.66
CA GLY A 191 -0.73 -22.33 5.78
C GLY A 191 -1.72 -23.41 5.36
N GLY A 192 -1.44 -24.09 4.24
CA GLY A 192 -2.21 -25.21 3.72
C GLY A 192 -1.31 -26.33 3.20
N ARG A 193 -1.90 -27.48 2.90
CA ARG A 193 -1.24 -28.56 2.14
C ARG A 193 -1.98 -28.71 0.83
N ALA A 194 -1.30 -28.55 -0.29
CA ALA A 194 -1.81 -28.85 -1.62
C ALA A 194 -1.03 -30.04 -2.20
N LEU A 195 -1.66 -30.80 -3.09
CA LEU A 195 -0.94 -31.76 -3.92
C LEU A 195 -0.22 -30.98 -5.02
N ARG A 196 1.10 -31.16 -5.12
CA ARG A 196 1.91 -30.55 -6.17
C ARG A 196 1.89 -31.45 -7.39
N GLU A 197 1.44 -30.95 -8.53
CA GLU A 197 1.71 -31.61 -9.81
C GLU A 197 3.14 -31.30 -10.23
N GLU A 198 3.97 -32.33 -10.42
CA GLU A 198 5.27 -32.18 -11.07
C GLU A 198 5.03 -31.97 -12.57
N MET A 199 5.54 -30.87 -13.13
CA MET A 199 5.56 -30.63 -14.58
C MET A 199 6.62 -31.49 -15.28
#